data_AF-A0A7S2ZYS9-F1
#
_entry.id   AF-A0A7S2ZYS9-F1
#
_cell.length_a   1.000
_cell.length_b   1.000
_cell.length_c   1.000
_cell.angle_alpha   90.00
_cell.angle_beta   90.00
_cell.angle_gamma   90.00
#
_symmetry.space_group_name_H-M   'P 1'
#
loop_
_entity.id
_entity.type
_entity.pdbx_description
1 polymer ?
#
loop_
_entity_poly.entity_id
_entity_poly.type
_entity_poly.pdbx_seq_one_letter_code
_entity_poly.pdbx_strand_id
1 'polypeptide(L)'
;AVKLFILALSSEVPCIQSPQYGTKYSLLDGTVVGPWIPSPPLVSNILRFLFPEPSGIPTYPGRIENGSYEVLIDVNARQKFESEYWFGLLDAKGKSTGEYY
;
A
#
# COMPACT_ATOMS: atom_id res chain seq x y z
N ALA A 1 14.15 -35.88 9.96
CA ALA A 1 12.67 -35.87 9.90
C ALA A 1 12.05 -34.69 10.65
N VAL A 2 12.49 -34.35 11.88
CA VAL A 2 11.85 -33.32 12.73
C VAL A 2 11.97 -31.88 12.20
N LYS A 3 13.08 -31.53 11.52
CA LYS A 3 13.29 -30.18 10.96
C LYS A 3 12.39 -29.86 9.75
N LEU A 4 11.92 -30.89 9.03
CA LEU A 4 10.93 -30.76 7.96
C LEU A 4 9.51 -30.60 8.49
N PHE A 5 9.21 -31.13 9.67
CA PHE A 5 7.88 -31.04 10.30
C PHE A 5 7.62 -29.65 10.90
N ILE A 6 8.65 -28.96 11.40
CA ILE A 6 8.52 -27.59 11.95
C ILE A 6 8.29 -26.56 10.84
N LEU A 7 8.90 -26.74 9.66
CA LEU A 7 8.67 -25.87 8.50
C LEU A 7 7.26 -26.04 7.90
N ALA A 8 6.63 -27.20 8.09
CA ALA A 8 5.25 -27.45 7.65
C ALA A 8 4.18 -26.89 8.60
N LEU A 9 4.55 -26.49 9.83
CA LEU A 9 3.63 -25.94 10.84
C LEU A 9 3.57 -24.40 10.84
N SER A 10 4.46 -23.73 10.10
CA SER A 10 4.46 -22.27 9.93
C SER A 10 3.97 -21.87 8.54
N SER A 11 2.83 -22.41 8.12
CA SER A 11 2.21 -22.02 6.84
C SER A 11 1.49 -20.67 6.88
N GLU A 12 1.61 -19.92 7.98
CA GLU A 12 1.05 -18.58 8.10
C GLU A 12 1.93 -17.57 7.38
N VAL A 13 1.30 -16.82 6.47
CA VAL A 13 1.96 -15.72 5.77
C VAL A 13 2.46 -14.71 6.80
N PRO A 14 3.74 -14.31 6.76
CA PRO A 14 4.26 -13.30 7.68
C PRO A 14 3.47 -11.99 7.48
N CYS A 15 2.85 -11.49 8.55
CA CYS A 15 1.94 -10.37 8.47
C CYS A 15 2.11 -9.38 9.62
N ILE A 16 1.75 -8.13 9.36
CA ILE A 16 1.69 -7.05 10.35
C ILE A 16 0.23 -6.68 10.60
N GLN A 17 -0.10 -6.34 11.84
CA GLN A 17 -1.46 -5.98 12.23
C GLN A 17 -1.59 -4.48 12.50
N SER A 18 -2.59 -3.85 11.91
CA SER A 18 -2.94 -2.46 12.23
C SER A 18 -3.50 -2.37 13.66
N PRO A 19 -2.96 -1.48 14.52
CA PRO A 19 -3.46 -1.32 15.89
C PRO A 19 -4.87 -0.72 15.94
N GLN A 20 -5.27 0.05 14.92
CA GLN A 20 -6.52 0.80 14.94
C GLN A 20 -7.73 -0.08 14.62
N TYR A 21 -7.60 -0.96 13.62
CA TYR A 21 -8.72 -1.76 13.12
C TYR A 21 -8.50 -3.27 13.19
N GLY A 22 -7.27 -3.71 13.51
CA GLY A 22 -6.92 -5.13 13.60
C GLY A 22 -6.76 -5.84 12.25
N THR A 23 -6.87 -5.13 11.12
CA THR A 23 -6.59 -5.66 9.77
C THR A 23 -5.15 -6.12 9.69
N LYS A 24 -4.90 -7.31 9.13
CA LYS A 24 -3.55 -7.82 8.91
C LYS A 24 -3.14 -7.65 7.44
N TYR A 25 -1.87 -7.34 7.22
CA TYR A 25 -1.29 -7.15 5.89
C TYR A 25 -0.07 -8.05 5.71
N SER A 26 0.03 -8.69 4.55
CA SER A 26 1.18 -9.52 4.17
C SER A 26 2.45 -8.67 4.08
N LEU A 27 3.55 -9.17 4.65
CA LEU A 27 4.86 -8.53 4.52
C LEU A 27 5.50 -8.73 3.14
N LEU A 28 4.94 -9.61 2.31
CA LEU A 28 5.45 -9.88 0.97
C LEU A 28 4.86 -8.88 -0.03
N ASP A 29 3.53 -8.81 -0.09
CA ASP A 29 2.81 -8.13 -1.17
C ASP A 29 1.90 -7.00 -0.66
N GLY A 30 1.79 -6.80 0.66
CA GLY A 30 0.92 -5.79 1.25
C GLY A 30 -0.57 -6.09 1.14
N THR A 31 -0.93 -7.30 0.69
CA THR A 31 -2.30 -7.77 0.58
C THR A 31 -2.94 -8.00 1.96
N VAL A 32 -4.25 -7.79 2.05
CA VAL A 32 -4.99 -8.03 3.28
C VAL A 32 -5.07 -9.53 3.56
N VAL A 33 -4.67 -9.94 4.77
CA VAL A 33 -4.72 -11.33 5.23
C VAL A 33 -5.82 -11.46 6.29
N GLY A 34 -6.87 -12.22 5.99
CA GLY A 34 -7.98 -12.45 6.91
C GLY A 34 -9.03 -11.34 6.88
N PRO A 35 -9.70 -11.03 8.02
CA PRO A 35 -10.86 -10.15 8.03
C PRO A 35 -10.47 -8.68 7.77
N TRP A 36 -11.27 -8.01 6.93
CA TRP A 36 -11.11 -6.59 6.61
C TRP A 36 -11.76 -5.69 7.67
N ILE A 37 -10.98 -4.96 8.46
CA ILE A 37 -11.45 -4.05 9.55
C ILE A 37 -12.21 -4.81 10.67
N PRO A 38 -11.63 -5.83 11.34
CA PRO A 38 -12.35 -6.64 12.34
C PRO A 38 -12.82 -5.88 13.60
N SER A 39 -12.19 -4.76 13.96
CA SER A 39 -12.42 -4.03 15.21
C SER A 39 -12.47 -2.51 14.97
N PRO A 40 -13.17 -1.71 15.78
CA PRO A 40 -14.12 -2.06 16.83
C PRO A 40 -15.45 -2.60 16.27
N PRO A 41 -16.13 -3.58 16.88
CA PRO A 41 -17.31 -4.25 16.31
C PRO A 41 -18.42 -3.30 15.85
N LEU A 42 -18.73 -2.26 16.63
CA LEU A 42 -19.79 -1.28 16.33
C LEU A 42 -19.45 -0.39 15.13
N VAL A 43 -18.21 0.09 15.07
CA VAL A 43 -17.74 1.03 14.04
C VAL A 43 -17.36 0.27 12.75
N SER A 44 -16.88 -0.96 12.90
CA SER A 44 -16.38 -1.78 11.80
C SER A 44 -17.44 -2.10 10.75
N ASN A 45 -18.72 -2.27 11.13
CA ASN A 45 -19.79 -2.58 10.19
C ASN A 45 -20.10 -1.37 9.30
N ILE A 46 -20.10 -0.17 9.86
CA ILE A 46 -20.29 1.08 9.11
C ILE A 46 -19.10 1.31 8.18
N LEU A 47 -17.88 1.12 8.67
CA LEU A 47 -16.68 1.29 7.85
C LEU A 47 -16.58 0.25 6.73
N ARG A 48 -16.93 -1.01 6.98
CA ARG A 48 -17.00 -2.03 5.91
C ARG A 48 -18.09 -1.76 4.90
N PHE A 49 -19.18 -1.09 5.29
CA PHE A 49 -20.18 -0.63 4.33
C PHE A 49 -19.66 0.51 3.44
N LEU A 50 -18.93 1.47 4.02
CA LEU A 50 -18.32 2.59 3.27
C LEU A 50 -17.11 2.17 2.43
N PHE A 51 -16.36 1.17 2.90
CA PHE A 51 -15.15 0.63 2.28
C PHE A 51 -15.31 -0.88 2.08
N PRO A 52 -16.13 -1.31 1.10
CA PRO A 52 -16.50 -2.71 0.91
C PRO A 52 -15.33 -3.58 0.44
N GLU A 53 -14.42 -3.00 -0.35
CA GLU A 53 -13.29 -3.72 -0.90
C GLU A 53 -12.04 -3.56 -0.01
N PRO A 54 -11.36 -4.68 0.33
CA PRO A 54 -10.10 -4.63 1.04
C PRO A 54 -9.03 -3.92 0.19
N SER A 55 -8.50 -2.83 0.72
CA SER A 55 -7.39 -2.11 0.10
C SER A 55 -6.06 -2.58 0.70
N GLY A 56 -5.13 -2.99 -0.16
CA GLY A 56 -3.77 -3.35 0.23
C GLY A 56 -2.90 -2.12 0.53
N ILE A 57 -1.72 -2.37 1.10
CA ILE A 57 -0.70 -1.34 1.36
C ILE A 57 0.38 -1.44 0.28
N PRO A 58 0.92 -0.31 -0.23
CA PRO A 58 2.05 -0.35 -1.15
C PRO A 58 3.27 -0.99 -0.49
N THR A 59 3.85 -1.99 -1.17
CA THR A 59 5.15 -2.57 -0.82
C THR A 59 6.25 -1.97 -1.68
N TYR A 60 7.40 -1.75 -1.06
CA TYR A 60 8.58 -1.21 -1.72
C TYR A 60 9.66 -2.28 -1.74
N PRO A 61 10.24 -2.60 -2.91
CA PRO A 61 11.30 -3.58 -2.97
C PRO A 61 12.54 -3.03 -2.27
N GLY A 62 13.10 -3.84 -1.37
CA GLY A 62 14.36 -3.54 -0.68
C GLY A 62 15.48 -4.45 -1.16
N ARG A 63 16.72 -3.99 -1.00
CA ARG A 63 17.93 -4.78 -1.25
C ARG A 63 18.92 -4.60 -0.11
N ILE A 64 19.76 -5.60 0.10
CA ILE A 64 20.89 -5.52 1.03
C ILE A 64 22.15 -5.36 0.20
N GLU A 65 22.86 -4.26 0.38
CA GLU A 65 24.14 -3.99 -0.29
C GLU A 65 25.15 -3.50 0.74
N ASN A 66 26.37 -4.07 0.74
CA ASN A 66 27.46 -3.70 1.64
C ASN A 66 27.09 -3.63 3.14
N GLY A 67 26.21 -4.52 3.61
CA GLY A 67 25.74 -4.56 5.00
C GLY A 67 24.72 -3.48 5.38
N SER A 68 24.26 -2.68 4.41
CA SER A 68 23.19 -1.70 4.58
C SER A 68 21.91 -2.17 3.89
N TYR A 69 20.75 -1.81 4.45
CA TYR A 69 19.44 -2.07 3.84
C TYR A 69 18.98 -0.83 3.06
N GLU A 70 18.75 -1.00 1.76
CA GLU A 70 18.31 0.06 0.86
C GLU A 70 16.89 -0.23 0.38
N VAL A 71 16.07 0.81 0.22
CA VAL A 71 14.69 0.70 -0.29
C VAL A 71 14.60 1.46 -1.61
N LEU A 72 14.02 0.83 -2.62
CA LEU A 72 13.77 1.48 -3.90
C LEU A 72 12.58 2.44 -3.76
N ILE A 73 12.85 3.74 -3.86
CA ILE A 73 11.86 4.81 -3.76
C ILE A 73 11.84 5.57 -5.09
N ASP A 74 10.65 5.83 -5.63
CA ASP A 74 10.49 6.72 -6.77
C ASP A 74 10.61 8.18 -6.32
N VAL A 75 11.78 8.77 -6.56
CA VAL A 75 12.08 10.17 -6.24
C VAL A 75 11.27 11.16 -7.09
N ASN A 76 10.73 10.72 -8.24
CA ASN A 76 9.93 11.55 -9.14
C ASN A 76 8.43 11.43 -8.88
N ALA A 77 7.99 10.59 -7.94
CA ALA A 77 6.57 10.36 -7.64
C ALA A 77 5.81 11.67 -7.37
N ARG A 78 6.43 12.62 -6.65
CA ARG A 78 5.86 13.94 -6.39
C ARG A 78 5.69 14.76 -7.67
N GLN A 79 6.72 14.83 -8.52
CA GLN A 79 6.64 15.59 -9.78
C GLN A 79 5.58 15.00 -10.70
N LYS A 80 5.48 13.67 -10.75
CA LYS A 80 4.46 12.96 -11.54
C LYS A 80 3.05 13.28 -11.02
N PHE A 81 2.84 13.24 -9.71
CA PHE A 81 1.56 13.62 -9.08
C PHE A 81 1.21 15.08 -9.35
N GLU A 82 2.18 16.00 -9.25
CA GLU A 82 1.96 17.43 -9.47
C GLU A 82 1.75 17.79 -10.95
N SER A 83 2.23 16.97 -11.89
CA SER A 83 2.14 17.27 -13.33
C SER A 83 0.70 17.43 -13.83
N GLU A 84 -0.23 16.61 -13.35
CA GLU A 84 -1.66 16.70 -13.70
C GLU A 84 -2.32 17.96 -13.13
N TYR A 85 -1.95 18.35 -11.90
CA TYR A 85 -2.42 19.60 -11.28
C TYR A 85 -1.99 20.83 -12.08
N TRP A 86 -0.71 20.89 -12.47
CA TRP A 86 -0.19 22.00 -13.26
C TRP A 86 -0.80 22.03 -14.66
N PHE A 87 -1.04 20.87 -15.28
CA PHE A 87 -1.73 20.79 -16.56
C PHE A 87 -3.15 21.37 -16.48
N GLY A 88 -3.96 20.94 -15.50
CA GLY A 88 -5.32 21.47 -15.33
C GLY A 88 -5.37 22.98 -15.03
N LEU A 89 -4.43 23.50 -14.23
CA LEU A 89 -4.32 24.93 -13.96
C LEU A 89 -3.89 25.75 -15.18
N LEU A 90 -3.00 25.20 -16.02
CA LEU A 90 -2.55 25.83 -17.26
C LEU A 90 -3.63 25.74 -18.35
N ASP A 91 -4.40 24.66 -18.38
CA ASP A 91 -5.50 24.44 -19.33
C ASP A 91 -6.67 25.37 -19.04
N ALA A 92 -7.06 25.51 -17.76
CA ALA A 92 -8.06 26.49 -17.32
C ALA A 92 -7.67 27.95 -17.62
N LYS A 93 -6.38 28.23 -17.87
CA LYS A 93 -5.86 29.54 -18.26
C LYS A 93 -5.59 29.67 -19.76
N GLY A 94 -5.89 28.63 -20.56
CA GLY A 94 -5.64 28.60 -22.01
C GLY A 94 -4.16 28.58 -22.38
N LYS A 95 -3.29 28.07 -21.50
CA LYS A 95 -1.83 28.07 -21.67
C LYS A 95 -1.23 26.66 -21.75
N SER A 96 -2.04 25.60 -21.67
CA SER A 96 -1.56 24.21 -21.63
C SER A 96 -1.02 23.70 -22.96
N THR A 97 -1.60 24.13 -24.09
CA THR A 97 -1.30 23.61 -25.44
C THR A 97 -0.22 24.39 -26.18
N GLY A 98 0.20 25.56 -25.68
CA GLY A 98 1.17 26.40 -26.38
C GLY A 98 0.70 26.94 -27.74
N GLU A 99 -0.54 26.66 -28.14
CA GLU A 99 -1.16 27.20 -29.36
C GLU A 99 -1.62 28.63 -29.09
N TYR A 100 -0.67 29.56 -29.09
CA TYR A 100 -0.95 30.98 -29.19
C TYR A 100 -1.30 31.34 -30.64
N TYR A 101 -2.57 31.62 -30.88
CA TYR A 101 -3.03 32.65 -31.81
C TYR A 101 -4.14 33.46 -31.15
#